data_AF-A0A2R3QD38-F1
#
_entry.id   AF-A0A2R3QD38-F1
#
_cell.length_a   1.000
_cell.length_b   1.000
_cell.length_c   1.000
_cell.angle_alpha   90.00
_cell.angle_beta   90.00
_cell.angle_gamma   90.00
#
_symmetry.space_group_name_H-M   'P 1'
#
loop_
_entity.id
_entity.type
_entity.pdbx_description
1 polymer ?
#
loop_
_entity_poly.entity_id
_entity_poly.type
_entity_poly.pdbx_seq_one_letter_code
_entity_poly.pdbx_strand_id
1 'polypeptide(L)'
;MVNLPLASRAHAQPALPTLGDGLDLTAAAERKLGDRIIRELYRDPDYIDDAVLLEYVQGIFQPLLAAARARGELGADIDERFAWEILLGRDRSVNAFALPGGYFGLHLGLIGVVATRDELASVLAHELSHVTQRHISRLISQQGRQTPLMIGALILGALAAAKSPEAAQALVVGGQALAVQNQLNFSRDMEREADRIGYGLMQPAGFAPQGFVAMFDKLQQANRINDNGSWPYLRSHPLTTQRIADMQSRIAHDAPRPAPPTLEHAMMAARARVLMRPGIDVWRQWLAGPQDAGFATRPQPERATAWYAAALSAMQLSDWAAARKALAGLQQAAQSDAAALRQARLLGAELELTAGAPKAALALLDAAPEGKDGRAASPRPELLLRAQALLALGDAAAMAGPLQTRTTTHPRDAAAWQLLAQVWQQQGQGLRAIRAEAESQVARQDYAAAVDRFKAGQDLARRSGGAADYVEASIIDTRLRAVESLLREQAAER
;
A
#
# COMPACT_ATOMS: atom_id res chain seq x y z
N MET A 1 30.84 -55.16 11.64
CA MET A 1 30.76 -54.89 10.20
C MET A 1 29.29 -54.82 9.80
N VAL A 2 28.75 -53.62 9.68
CA VAL A 2 27.38 -53.38 9.19
C VAL A 2 27.50 -52.33 8.10
N ASN A 3 27.05 -52.69 6.90
CA ASN A 3 27.20 -51.96 5.65
C ASN A 3 25.98 -51.03 5.47
N LEU A 4 26.18 -49.72 5.43
CA LEU A 4 25.13 -48.73 5.13
C LEU A 4 25.14 -48.41 3.62
N PRO A 5 23.98 -48.41 2.93
CA PRO A 5 23.93 -48.05 1.51
C PRO A 5 24.03 -46.53 1.32
N LEU A 6 24.86 -46.12 0.37
CA LEU A 6 25.02 -44.73 -0.10
C LEU A 6 23.76 -44.29 -0.84
N ALA A 7 23.12 -43.22 -0.37
CA ALA A 7 22.02 -42.56 -1.07
C ALA A 7 22.55 -41.86 -2.34
N SER A 8 21.97 -42.21 -3.49
CA SER A 8 22.28 -41.62 -4.79
C SER A 8 21.85 -40.15 -4.84
N ARG A 9 22.76 -39.24 -5.18
CA ARG A 9 22.47 -37.82 -5.42
C ARG A 9 21.66 -37.69 -6.72
N ALA A 10 20.37 -37.43 -6.61
CA ALA A 10 19.56 -37.01 -7.75
C ALA A 10 20.15 -35.72 -8.34
N HIS A 11 20.63 -35.79 -9.58
CA HIS A 11 21.04 -34.62 -10.35
C HIS A 11 19.78 -33.85 -10.75
N ALA A 12 19.66 -32.61 -10.27
CA ALA A 12 18.68 -31.66 -10.78
C ALA A 12 18.97 -31.43 -12.27
N GLN A 13 18.02 -31.77 -13.13
CA GLN A 13 18.10 -31.42 -14.53
C GLN A 13 17.98 -29.90 -14.68
N PRO A 14 18.87 -29.23 -15.41
CA PRO A 14 18.69 -27.83 -15.76
C PRO A 14 17.43 -27.72 -16.63
N ALA A 15 16.48 -26.89 -16.19
CA ALA A 15 15.30 -26.55 -16.97
C ALA A 15 15.75 -25.96 -18.31
N LEU A 16 15.25 -26.53 -19.41
CA LEU A 16 15.55 -26.06 -20.76
C LEU A 16 15.00 -24.62 -20.94
N PRO A 17 15.77 -23.70 -21.53
CA PRO A 17 15.29 -22.36 -21.83
C PRO A 17 14.13 -22.42 -22.81
N THR A 18 13.04 -21.72 -22.50
CA THR A 18 11.89 -21.55 -23.38
C THR A 18 12.29 -20.71 -24.59
N LEU A 19 12.02 -21.19 -25.80
CA LEU A 19 12.24 -20.45 -27.04
C LEU A 19 11.43 -19.14 -27.03
N GLY A 20 12.08 -18.04 -26.64
CA GLY A 20 11.50 -16.70 -26.50
C GLY A 20 12.43 -15.64 -25.90
N ASP A 21 13.53 -16.06 -25.25
CA ASP A 21 14.43 -15.26 -24.39
C ASP A 21 15.17 -14.05 -25.02
N GLY A 22 14.88 -13.68 -26.28
CA GLY A 22 15.56 -12.58 -26.98
C GLY A 22 14.81 -11.25 -27.03
N LEU A 23 13.53 -11.20 -26.68
CA LEU A 23 12.66 -10.04 -26.98
C LEU A 23 11.94 -9.41 -25.77
N ASP A 24 11.84 -10.12 -24.64
CA ASP A 24 11.14 -9.62 -23.46
C ASP A 24 12.08 -8.94 -22.46
N LEU A 25 11.59 -7.91 -21.76
CA LEU A 25 12.31 -7.32 -20.63
C LEU A 25 12.66 -8.42 -19.62
N THR A 26 13.87 -8.41 -19.08
CA THR A 26 14.22 -9.28 -17.95
C THR A 26 13.49 -8.82 -16.68
N ALA A 27 13.25 -9.71 -15.71
CA ALA A 27 12.60 -9.31 -14.46
C ALA A 27 13.42 -8.24 -13.70
N ALA A 28 14.76 -8.29 -13.79
CA ALA A 28 15.63 -7.26 -13.25
C ALA A 28 15.46 -5.90 -13.94
N ALA A 29 15.35 -5.88 -15.27
CA ALA A 29 15.12 -4.64 -16.02
C ALA A 29 13.70 -4.06 -15.74
N GLU A 30 12.70 -4.93 -15.64
CA GLU A 30 11.33 -4.55 -15.28
C GLU A 30 11.27 -3.99 -13.85
N ARG A 31 11.99 -4.62 -12.91
CA ARG A 31 12.13 -4.12 -11.54
C ARG A 31 12.76 -2.74 -11.49
N LYS A 32 13.86 -2.53 -12.22
CA LYS A 32 14.51 -1.21 -12.34
C LYS A 32 13.57 -0.16 -12.91
N LEU A 33 12.81 -0.49 -13.96
CA LEU A 33 11.78 0.42 -14.50
C LEU A 33 10.75 0.81 -13.43
N GLY A 34 10.28 -0.15 -12.64
CA GLY A 34 9.41 0.08 -11.49
C GLY A 34 10.00 1.02 -10.44
N ASP A 35 11.23 0.74 -10.01
CA ASP A 35 11.97 1.58 -9.04
C ASP A 35 12.10 3.03 -9.55
N ARG A 36 12.25 3.25 -10.85
CA ARG A 36 12.29 4.62 -11.41
C ARG A 36 10.97 5.35 -11.26
N ILE A 37 9.85 4.68 -11.56
CA ILE A 37 8.51 5.26 -11.47
C ILE A 37 8.14 5.52 -10.00
N ILE A 38 8.43 4.56 -9.10
CA ILE A 38 7.98 4.64 -7.72
C ILE A 38 8.64 5.78 -6.93
N ARG A 39 9.87 6.16 -7.28
CA ARG A 39 10.57 7.33 -6.71
C ARG A 39 9.79 8.62 -6.89
N GLU A 40 9.18 8.80 -8.05
CA GLU A 40 8.38 10.00 -8.32
C GLU A 40 7.06 9.94 -7.55
N LEU A 41 6.45 8.75 -7.40
CA LEU A 41 5.26 8.58 -6.57
C LEU A 41 5.54 8.84 -5.08
N TYR A 42 6.69 8.44 -4.55
CA TYR A 42 7.06 8.75 -3.15
C TYR A 42 7.25 10.25 -2.89
N ARG A 43 7.53 11.05 -3.93
CA ARG A 43 7.65 12.52 -3.87
C ARG A 43 6.33 13.23 -4.10
N ASP A 44 5.32 12.52 -4.56
CA ASP A 44 4.01 13.07 -4.84
C ASP A 44 3.31 13.50 -3.53
N PRO A 45 2.80 14.74 -3.42
CA PRO A 45 2.11 15.20 -2.21
C PRO A 45 0.86 14.38 -1.85
N ASP A 46 0.28 13.67 -2.81
CA ASP A 46 -0.87 12.80 -2.59
C ASP A 46 -0.48 11.44 -2.02
N TYR A 47 0.80 11.04 -2.06
CA TYR A 47 1.24 9.82 -1.39
C TYR A 47 0.95 9.90 0.12
N ILE A 48 0.40 8.81 0.65
CA ILE A 48 0.07 8.67 2.07
C ILE A 48 0.57 7.35 2.63
N ASP A 49 1.36 7.42 3.70
CA ASP A 49 1.77 6.27 4.51
C ASP A 49 0.84 6.14 5.73
N ASP A 50 -0.44 5.86 5.47
CA ASP A 50 -1.43 5.65 6.53
C ASP A 50 -1.29 4.22 7.08
N ALA A 51 -0.78 4.08 8.31
CA ALA A 51 -0.45 2.75 8.85
C ALA A 51 -1.67 1.83 8.98
N VAL A 52 -2.83 2.39 9.33
CA VAL A 52 -4.08 1.65 9.54
C VAL A 52 -4.64 1.14 8.21
N LEU A 53 -4.78 2.02 7.20
CA LEU A 53 -5.23 1.62 5.87
C LEU A 53 -4.24 0.67 5.20
N LEU A 54 -2.93 0.93 5.32
CA LEU A 54 -1.94 0.08 4.69
C LEU A 54 -1.93 -1.32 5.29
N GLU A 55 -2.04 -1.46 6.61
CA GLU A 55 -2.20 -2.77 7.26
C GLU A 55 -3.47 -3.49 6.76
N TYR A 56 -4.58 -2.77 6.69
CA TYR A 56 -5.85 -3.31 6.21
C TYR A 56 -5.76 -3.86 4.78
N VAL A 57 -5.22 -3.04 3.86
CA VAL A 57 -5.05 -3.42 2.45
C VAL A 57 -4.04 -4.56 2.32
N GLN A 58 -2.93 -4.53 3.07
CA GLN A 58 -1.96 -5.63 3.09
C GLN A 58 -2.57 -6.93 3.61
N GLY A 59 -3.49 -6.85 4.58
CA GLY A 59 -4.27 -7.99 5.05
C GLY A 59 -5.16 -8.63 3.98
N ILE A 60 -5.42 -7.93 2.86
CA ILE A 60 -6.11 -8.46 1.67
C ILE A 60 -5.09 -8.95 0.64
N PHE A 61 -4.06 -8.16 0.38
CA PHE A 61 -3.08 -8.42 -0.66
C PHE A 61 -2.18 -9.62 -0.36
N GLN A 62 -1.73 -9.80 0.88
CA GLN A 62 -0.81 -10.88 1.24
C GLN A 62 -1.42 -12.28 1.03
N PRO A 63 -2.69 -12.55 1.43
CA PRO A 63 -3.35 -13.81 1.07
C PRO A 63 -3.46 -14.04 -0.44
N LEU A 64 -3.74 -13.00 -1.24
CA LEU A 64 -3.80 -13.09 -2.70
C LEU A 64 -2.43 -13.44 -3.29
N LEU A 65 -1.37 -12.78 -2.82
CA LEU A 65 0.02 -13.06 -3.23
C LEU A 65 0.43 -14.49 -2.85
N ALA A 66 0.08 -14.95 -1.65
CA ALA A 66 0.32 -16.31 -1.21
C ALA A 66 -0.44 -17.34 -2.07
N ALA A 67 -1.69 -17.06 -2.42
CA ALA A 67 -2.48 -17.90 -3.32
C ALA A 67 -1.87 -17.96 -4.74
N ALA A 68 -1.42 -16.83 -5.27
CA ALA A 68 -0.75 -16.76 -6.56
C ALA A 68 0.56 -17.58 -6.56
N ARG A 69 1.34 -17.49 -5.47
CA ARG A 69 2.56 -18.30 -5.28
C ARG A 69 2.23 -19.79 -5.22
N ALA A 70 1.23 -20.18 -4.44
CA ALA A 70 0.82 -21.58 -4.30
C ALA A 70 0.29 -22.19 -5.61
N ARG A 71 -0.31 -21.37 -6.48
CA ARG A 71 -0.80 -21.76 -7.80
C ARG A 71 0.26 -21.76 -8.89
N GLY A 72 1.47 -21.29 -8.61
CA GLY A 72 2.57 -21.20 -9.59
C GLY A 72 2.45 -20.03 -10.55
N GLU A 73 1.62 -19.02 -10.24
CA GLU A 73 1.51 -17.80 -11.05
C GLU A 73 2.75 -16.89 -10.90
N LEU A 74 3.55 -17.11 -9.84
CA LEU A 74 4.82 -16.42 -9.61
C LEU A 74 6.01 -17.30 -9.99
N GLY A 75 6.63 -17.02 -11.14
CA GLY A 75 7.93 -17.60 -11.49
C GLY A 75 9.01 -17.19 -10.50
N ALA A 76 9.99 -18.06 -10.24
CA ALA A 76 11.03 -17.83 -9.21
C ALA A 76 11.76 -16.49 -9.37
N ASP A 77 12.06 -16.10 -10.62
CA ASP A 77 12.77 -14.84 -10.90
C ASP A 77 11.95 -13.58 -10.56
N ILE A 78 10.63 -13.60 -10.82
CA ILE A 78 9.77 -12.47 -10.45
C ILE A 78 9.44 -12.47 -8.95
N ASP A 79 9.24 -13.64 -8.33
CA ASP A 79 8.96 -13.74 -6.89
C ASP A 79 10.11 -13.14 -6.06
N GLU A 80 11.36 -13.45 -6.44
CA GLU A 80 12.56 -12.93 -5.76
C GLU A 80 12.82 -11.45 -6.03
N ARG A 81 12.64 -10.98 -7.27
CA ARG A 81 13.07 -9.63 -7.68
C ARG A 81 12.01 -8.55 -7.52
N PHE A 82 10.73 -8.87 -7.66
CA PHE A 82 9.68 -7.86 -7.61
C PHE A 82 9.45 -7.35 -6.19
N ALA A 83 8.94 -6.13 -6.09
CA ALA A 83 8.76 -5.44 -4.81
C ALA A 83 7.55 -5.95 -4.02
N TRP A 84 6.47 -6.30 -4.71
CA TRP A 84 5.18 -6.67 -4.14
C TRP A 84 4.64 -5.63 -3.14
N GLU A 85 4.68 -4.36 -3.55
CA GLU A 85 4.38 -3.20 -2.70
C GLU A 85 3.18 -2.40 -3.17
N ILE A 86 2.30 -2.06 -2.23
CA ILE A 86 1.14 -1.20 -2.46
C ILE A 86 1.42 0.20 -1.90
N LEU A 87 1.15 1.20 -2.73
CA LEU A 87 1.17 2.61 -2.36
C LEU A 87 -0.25 3.15 -2.35
N LEU A 88 -0.56 3.93 -1.33
CA LEU A 88 -1.84 4.61 -1.19
C LEU A 88 -1.71 6.07 -1.67
N GLY A 89 -2.67 6.52 -2.46
CA GLY A 89 -2.77 7.90 -2.94
C GLY A 89 -4.04 8.58 -2.45
N ARG A 90 -3.94 9.82 -1.94
CA ARG A 90 -5.05 10.70 -1.50
C ARG A 90 -5.88 11.24 -2.67
N ASP A 91 -6.24 10.38 -3.60
CA ASP A 91 -7.05 10.70 -4.76
C ASP A 91 -8.49 10.21 -4.54
N ARG A 92 -9.46 11.05 -4.90
CA ARG A 92 -10.89 10.78 -4.75
C ARG A 92 -11.45 9.89 -5.86
N SER A 93 -10.72 9.78 -6.96
CA SER A 93 -11.10 8.95 -8.09
C SER A 93 -11.06 7.45 -7.74
N VAL A 94 -11.95 6.69 -8.35
CA VAL A 94 -11.97 5.23 -8.23
C VAL A 94 -10.91 4.68 -9.19
N ASN A 95 -9.76 4.33 -8.64
CA ASN A 95 -8.67 3.75 -9.41
C ASN A 95 -7.76 2.83 -8.58
N ALA A 96 -7.19 1.85 -9.26
CA ALA A 96 -6.04 1.05 -8.86
C ALA A 96 -5.23 0.74 -10.12
N PHE A 97 -3.93 0.51 -9.97
CA PHE A 97 -3.07 0.18 -11.10
C PHE A 97 -1.86 -0.64 -10.69
N ALA A 98 -1.46 -1.56 -11.54
CA ALA A 98 -0.17 -2.21 -11.50
C ALA A 98 0.92 -1.37 -12.20
N LEU A 99 2.13 -1.38 -11.64
CA LEU A 99 3.35 -0.82 -12.22
C LEU A 99 4.39 -1.94 -12.43
N PRO A 100 5.34 -1.75 -13.36
CA PRO A 100 6.46 -2.67 -13.55
C PRO A 100 7.18 -2.98 -12.22
N GLY A 101 7.68 -4.20 -12.08
CA GLY A 101 8.48 -4.58 -10.91
C GLY A 101 7.67 -4.91 -9.66
N GLY A 102 6.36 -5.11 -9.77
CA GLY A 102 5.48 -5.50 -8.66
C GLY A 102 5.15 -4.37 -7.71
N TYR A 103 4.99 -3.16 -8.24
CA TYR A 103 4.43 -2.03 -7.50
C TYR A 103 2.95 -1.86 -7.86
N PHE A 104 2.15 -1.44 -6.89
CA PHE A 104 0.71 -1.26 -7.04
C PHE A 104 0.31 0.10 -6.49
N GLY A 105 -0.48 0.86 -7.23
CA GLY A 105 -1.12 2.08 -6.76
C GLY A 105 -2.58 1.81 -6.41
N LEU A 106 -3.03 2.35 -5.28
CA LEU A 106 -4.41 2.25 -4.82
C LEU A 106 -4.92 3.63 -4.37
N HIS A 107 -5.96 4.13 -5.04
CA HIS A 107 -6.56 5.40 -4.67
C HIS A 107 -7.51 5.22 -3.47
N LEU A 108 -7.51 6.18 -2.56
CA LEU A 108 -8.44 6.19 -1.43
C LEU A 108 -9.91 6.24 -1.89
N GLY A 109 -10.20 6.84 -3.05
CA GLY A 109 -11.51 6.83 -3.67
C GLY A 109 -12.05 5.41 -3.94
N LEU A 110 -11.20 4.49 -4.39
CA LEU A 110 -11.59 3.09 -4.58
C LEU A 110 -11.94 2.42 -3.25
N ILE A 111 -11.07 2.53 -2.24
CA ILE A 111 -11.33 1.98 -0.88
C ILE A 111 -12.62 2.57 -0.29
N GLY A 112 -12.90 3.85 -0.58
CA GLY A 112 -14.10 4.53 -0.12
C GLY A 112 -15.41 4.11 -0.79
N VAL A 113 -15.39 3.47 -1.97
CA VAL A 113 -16.59 3.15 -2.77
C VAL A 113 -16.95 1.67 -2.76
N VAL A 114 -15.95 0.79 -2.59
CA VAL A 114 -16.19 -0.64 -2.39
C VAL A 114 -16.99 -0.87 -1.10
N ALA A 115 -17.90 -1.84 -1.14
CA ALA A 115 -18.79 -2.18 -0.05
C ALA A 115 -18.27 -3.35 0.80
N THR A 116 -17.39 -4.20 0.26
CA THR A 116 -16.86 -5.36 1.00
C THR A 116 -15.36 -5.57 0.78
N ARG A 117 -14.74 -6.36 1.66
CA ARG A 117 -13.37 -6.88 1.45
C ARG A 117 -13.24 -7.65 0.14
N ASP A 118 -14.27 -8.39 -0.25
CA ASP A 118 -14.26 -9.22 -1.45
C ASP A 118 -14.22 -8.38 -2.73
N GLU A 119 -14.93 -7.25 -2.77
CA GLU A 119 -14.84 -6.31 -3.89
C GLU A 119 -13.44 -5.70 -4.00
N LEU A 120 -12.86 -5.25 -2.89
CA LEU A 120 -11.49 -4.73 -2.90
C LEU A 120 -10.47 -5.81 -3.29
N ALA A 121 -10.64 -7.02 -2.77
CA ALA A 121 -9.82 -8.18 -3.11
C ALA A 121 -9.90 -8.51 -4.61
N SER A 122 -11.09 -8.38 -5.24
CA SER A 122 -11.23 -8.62 -6.67
C SER A 122 -10.39 -7.65 -7.51
N VAL A 123 -10.38 -6.37 -7.16
CA VAL A 123 -9.53 -5.37 -7.84
C VAL A 123 -8.06 -5.66 -7.61
N LEU A 124 -7.66 -5.95 -6.37
CA LEU A 124 -6.25 -6.28 -6.07
C LEU A 124 -5.79 -7.58 -6.74
N ALA A 125 -6.67 -8.58 -6.86
CA ALA A 125 -6.38 -9.83 -7.57
C ALA A 125 -6.24 -9.61 -9.07
N HIS A 126 -7.05 -8.71 -9.65
CA HIS A 126 -6.95 -8.28 -11.04
C HIS A 126 -5.60 -7.58 -11.31
N GLU A 127 -5.25 -6.59 -10.49
CA GLU A 127 -3.96 -5.89 -10.61
C GLU A 127 -2.77 -6.83 -10.39
N LEU A 128 -2.84 -7.73 -9.40
CA LEU A 128 -1.83 -8.76 -9.17
C LEU A 128 -1.64 -9.62 -10.42
N SER A 129 -2.74 -9.99 -11.08
CA SER A 129 -2.69 -10.77 -12.32
C SER A 129 -2.03 -10.01 -13.47
N HIS A 130 -2.18 -8.68 -13.57
CA HIS A 130 -1.41 -7.90 -14.55
C HIS A 130 0.10 -8.01 -14.35
N VAL A 131 0.55 -8.04 -13.10
CA VAL A 131 1.96 -8.16 -12.75
C VAL A 131 2.47 -9.58 -12.96
N THR A 132 1.77 -10.61 -12.47
CA THR A 132 2.21 -12.01 -12.60
C THR A 132 2.27 -12.44 -14.07
N GLN A 133 1.32 -11.97 -14.89
CA GLN A 133 1.28 -12.23 -16.32
C GLN A 133 2.16 -11.28 -17.14
N ARG A 134 2.93 -10.42 -16.48
CA ARG A 134 3.88 -9.47 -17.07
C ARG A 134 3.26 -8.67 -18.22
N HIS A 135 2.00 -8.24 -18.08
CA HIS A 135 1.25 -7.58 -19.15
C HIS A 135 1.96 -6.31 -19.64
N ILE A 136 2.53 -5.52 -18.71
CA ILE A 136 3.27 -4.31 -19.07
C ILE A 136 4.55 -4.66 -19.85
N SER A 137 5.31 -5.67 -19.40
CA SER A 137 6.48 -6.16 -20.15
C SER A 137 6.10 -6.61 -21.57
N ARG A 138 5.03 -7.40 -21.72
CA ARG A 138 4.54 -7.87 -23.03
C ARG A 138 4.10 -6.71 -23.93
N LEU A 139 3.44 -5.68 -23.38
CA LEU A 139 3.08 -4.47 -24.14
C LEU A 139 4.32 -3.74 -24.65
N ILE A 140 5.35 -3.60 -23.79
CA ILE A 140 6.62 -2.95 -24.16
C ILE A 140 7.31 -3.73 -25.28
N SER A 141 7.38 -5.06 -25.18
CA SER A 141 7.96 -5.91 -26.23
C SER A 141 7.21 -5.78 -27.57
N GLN A 142 5.88 -5.69 -27.54
CA GLN A 142 5.02 -5.59 -28.73
C GLN A 142 5.13 -4.24 -29.46
N GLN A 143 5.37 -3.13 -28.74
CA GLN A 143 5.48 -1.79 -29.33
C GLN A 143 6.85 -1.51 -29.97
N GLY A 144 7.76 -2.49 -30.00
CA GLY A 144 9.12 -2.34 -30.49
C GLY A 144 10.03 -1.62 -29.49
N ARG A 145 11.33 -1.47 -29.82
CA ARG A 145 12.38 -0.90 -28.94
C ARG A 145 12.21 0.61 -28.67
N GLN A 146 11.04 1.07 -28.23
CA GLN A 146 11.00 2.33 -27.51
C GLN A 146 11.84 2.14 -26.24
N THR A 147 12.81 3.02 -26.01
CA THR A 147 13.69 2.92 -24.83
C THR A 147 12.83 2.83 -23.58
N PRO A 148 13.11 1.91 -22.63
CA PRO A 148 12.37 1.80 -21.37
C PRO A 148 12.24 3.13 -20.60
N LEU A 149 13.14 4.08 -20.86
CA LEU A 149 13.06 5.46 -20.37
C LEU A 149 11.80 6.20 -20.86
N MET A 150 11.49 6.08 -22.15
CA MET A 150 10.31 6.70 -22.77
C MET A 150 9.03 6.14 -22.13
N ILE A 151 8.91 4.82 -21.98
CA ILE A 151 7.75 4.18 -21.35
C ILE A 151 7.58 4.59 -19.89
N GLY A 152 8.66 4.73 -19.13
CA GLY A 152 8.59 5.27 -17.77
C GLY A 152 8.01 6.70 -17.74
N ALA A 153 8.47 7.57 -18.64
CA ALA A 153 7.93 8.92 -18.79
C ALA A 153 6.46 8.92 -19.25
N LEU A 154 6.08 7.97 -20.11
CA LEU A 154 4.70 7.79 -20.54
C LEU A 154 3.78 7.39 -19.39
N ILE A 155 4.21 6.43 -18.55
CA ILE A 155 3.45 6.01 -17.36
C ILE A 155 3.29 7.19 -16.39
N LEU A 156 4.37 7.92 -16.10
CA LEU A 156 4.30 9.10 -15.24
C LEU A 156 3.37 10.18 -15.81
N GLY A 157 3.43 10.42 -17.12
CA GLY A 157 2.53 11.34 -17.81
C GLY A 157 1.06 10.90 -17.73
N ALA A 158 0.77 9.60 -17.86
CA ALA A 158 -0.57 9.05 -17.74
C ALA A 158 -1.12 9.15 -16.31
N LEU A 159 -0.28 8.87 -15.30
CA LEU A 159 -0.64 9.05 -13.89
C LEU A 159 -0.91 10.53 -13.57
N ALA A 160 -0.10 11.46 -14.09
CA ALA A 160 -0.33 12.89 -13.93
C ALA A 160 -1.61 13.37 -14.64
N ALA A 161 -1.86 12.91 -15.87
CA ALA A 161 -3.07 13.23 -16.63
C ALA A 161 -4.35 12.64 -16.00
N ALA A 162 -4.25 11.51 -15.30
CA ALA A 162 -5.36 10.95 -14.54
C ALA A 162 -5.77 11.84 -13.35
N LYS A 163 -4.86 12.68 -12.84
CA LYS A 163 -5.08 13.57 -11.68
C LYS A 163 -5.70 14.92 -12.01
N SER A 164 -5.48 15.49 -13.20
CA SER A 164 -6.15 16.74 -13.58
C SER A 164 -6.55 16.79 -15.07
N PRO A 165 -7.80 17.20 -15.37
CA PRO A 165 -8.25 17.49 -16.74
C PRO A 165 -7.39 18.55 -17.44
N GLU A 166 -6.82 19.50 -16.69
CA GLU A 166 -5.99 20.59 -17.21
C GLU A 166 -4.57 20.11 -17.59
N ALA A 167 -3.97 19.19 -16.83
CA ALA A 167 -2.71 18.54 -17.21
C ALA A 167 -2.92 17.61 -18.41
N ALA A 168 -4.08 16.95 -18.48
CA ALA A 168 -4.50 16.23 -19.67
C ALA A 168 -4.62 17.18 -20.86
N GLN A 169 -5.21 18.38 -20.71
CA GLN A 169 -5.30 19.38 -21.77
C GLN A 169 -3.94 19.93 -22.24
N ALA A 170 -3.00 20.20 -21.33
CA ALA A 170 -1.64 20.62 -21.68
C ALA A 170 -0.87 19.57 -22.51
N LEU A 171 -1.13 18.28 -22.28
CA LEU A 171 -0.56 17.17 -23.06
C LEU A 171 -1.38 16.85 -24.34
N VAL A 172 -2.69 17.16 -24.35
CA VAL A 172 -3.61 16.91 -25.47
C VAL A 172 -3.40 17.88 -26.64
N VAL A 173 -2.90 19.09 -26.41
CA VAL A 173 -2.57 20.05 -27.49
C VAL A 173 -1.57 19.47 -28.51
N GLY A 174 -0.81 18.43 -28.17
CA GLY A 174 0.09 17.72 -29.08
C GLY A 174 -0.40 16.38 -29.64
N GLY A 175 -1.60 15.89 -29.30
CA GLY A 175 -2.09 14.55 -29.68
C GLY A 175 -1.33 13.36 -29.05
N GLN A 176 -0.21 13.62 -28.36
CA GLN A 176 0.66 12.61 -27.76
C GLN A 176 0.02 11.96 -26.52
N ALA A 177 -0.72 12.68 -25.67
CA ALA A 177 -1.37 12.08 -24.49
C ALA A 177 -2.41 11.01 -24.83
N LEU A 178 -3.23 11.22 -25.87
CA LEU A 178 -4.23 10.22 -26.31
C LEU A 178 -3.55 8.99 -26.91
N ALA A 179 -2.42 9.17 -27.61
CA ALA A 179 -1.62 8.06 -28.11
C ALA A 179 -0.99 7.26 -26.95
N VAL A 180 -0.49 7.94 -25.93
CA VAL A 180 0.13 7.34 -24.73
C VAL A 180 -0.87 6.60 -23.87
N GLN A 181 -2.05 7.20 -23.61
CA GLN A 181 -3.12 6.53 -22.88
C GLN A 181 -3.62 5.29 -23.64
N ASN A 182 -3.83 5.38 -24.95
CA ASN A 182 -4.21 4.22 -25.78
C ASN A 182 -3.10 3.16 -25.87
N GLN A 183 -1.82 3.54 -25.74
CA GLN A 183 -0.68 2.61 -25.69
C GLN A 183 -0.55 1.88 -24.35
N LEU A 184 -1.08 2.45 -23.27
CA LEU A 184 -1.05 1.85 -21.93
C LEU A 184 -2.32 1.05 -21.59
N ASN A 185 -3.38 1.19 -22.39
CA ASN A 185 -4.57 0.36 -22.25
C ASN A 185 -4.22 -1.11 -22.53
N PHE A 186 -4.52 -1.97 -21.56
CA PHE A 186 -4.36 -3.40 -21.77
C PHE A 186 -5.28 -3.89 -22.88
N SER A 187 -4.79 -4.84 -23.68
CA SER A 187 -5.62 -5.44 -24.71
C SER A 187 -6.81 -6.17 -24.08
N ARG A 188 -7.90 -6.33 -24.84
CA ARG A 188 -9.07 -7.09 -24.36
C ARG A 188 -8.71 -8.51 -23.91
N ASP A 189 -7.65 -9.09 -24.49
CA ASP A 189 -7.20 -10.44 -24.18
C ASP A 189 -6.45 -10.46 -22.84
N MET A 190 -5.61 -9.46 -22.58
CA MET A 190 -4.94 -9.27 -21.30
C MET A 190 -5.93 -9.02 -20.17
N GLU A 191 -6.97 -8.23 -20.40
CA GLU A 191 -8.03 -7.99 -19.41
C GLU A 191 -8.77 -9.29 -19.06
N ARG A 192 -9.11 -10.13 -20.04
CA ARG A 192 -9.74 -11.44 -19.78
C ARG A 192 -8.79 -12.41 -19.08
N GLU A 193 -7.50 -12.37 -19.40
CA GLU A 193 -6.48 -13.16 -18.72
C GLU A 193 -6.38 -12.75 -17.24
N ALA A 194 -6.29 -11.45 -16.96
CA ALA A 194 -6.25 -10.90 -15.60
C ALA A 194 -7.52 -11.22 -14.80
N ASP A 195 -8.71 -11.06 -15.39
CA ASP A 195 -9.98 -11.41 -14.75
C ASP A 195 -9.99 -12.88 -14.30
N ARG A 196 -9.58 -13.80 -15.18
CA ARG A 196 -9.65 -15.24 -14.93
C ARG A 196 -8.66 -15.71 -13.88
N ILE A 197 -7.43 -15.23 -13.95
CA ILE A 197 -6.40 -15.57 -12.97
C ILE A 197 -6.79 -14.97 -11.63
N GLY A 198 -7.13 -13.67 -11.60
CA GLY A 198 -7.56 -12.96 -10.40
C GLY A 198 -8.76 -13.62 -9.73
N TYR A 199 -9.78 -14.01 -10.50
CA TYR A 199 -10.93 -14.78 -10.01
C TYR A 199 -10.48 -16.10 -9.36
N GLY A 200 -9.54 -16.81 -9.99
CA GLY A 200 -8.96 -18.05 -9.47
C GLY A 200 -8.15 -17.88 -8.18
N LEU A 201 -7.70 -16.67 -7.85
CA LEU A 201 -6.97 -16.37 -6.61
C LEU A 201 -7.91 -16.13 -5.42
N MET A 202 -9.15 -15.68 -5.66
CA MET A 202 -10.06 -15.23 -4.61
C MET A 202 -10.31 -16.30 -3.54
N GLN A 203 -10.83 -17.46 -3.97
CA GLN A 203 -11.21 -18.54 -3.05
C GLN A 203 -10.02 -19.08 -2.23
N PRO A 204 -8.86 -19.43 -2.82
CA PRO A 204 -7.72 -19.90 -2.03
C PRO A 204 -7.12 -18.81 -1.12
N ALA A 205 -7.33 -17.53 -1.44
CA ALA A 205 -6.95 -16.40 -0.59
C ALA A 205 -7.99 -16.11 0.54
N GLY A 206 -9.11 -16.83 0.57
CA GLY A 206 -10.17 -16.67 1.58
C GLY A 206 -11.20 -15.58 1.26
N PHE A 207 -11.27 -15.12 0.00
CA PHE A 207 -12.23 -14.13 -0.47
C PHE A 207 -13.32 -14.74 -1.36
N ALA A 208 -14.51 -14.16 -1.31
CA ALA A 208 -15.65 -14.59 -2.10
C ALA A 208 -15.48 -14.15 -3.58
N PRO A 209 -15.45 -15.08 -4.57
CA PRO A 209 -15.29 -14.72 -5.98
C PRO A 209 -16.40 -13.81 -6.53
N GLN A 210 -17.55 -13.76 -5.86
CA GLN A 210 -18.66 -12.85 -6.14
C GLN A 210 -18.24 -11.37 -6.11
N GLY A 211 -17.13 -11.03 -5.44
CA GLY A 211 -16.54 -9.69 -5.45
C GLY A 211 -16.26 -9.16 -6.87
N PHE A 212 -15.84 -10.02 -7.80
CA PHE A 212 -15.63 -9.63 -9.21
C PHE A 212 -16.92 -9.15 -9.88
N VAL A 213 -18.01 -9.89 -9.69
CA VAL A 213 -19.31 -9.53 -10.29
C VAL A 213 -19.88 -8.27 -9.65
N ALA A 214 -19.79 -8.15 -8.32
CA ALA A 214 -20.22 -6.95 -7.61
C ALA A 214 -19.44 -5.70 -8.07
N MET A 215 -18.12 -5.83 -8.26
CA MET A 215 -17.30 -4.73 -8.76
C MET A 215 -17.64 -4.38 -10.22
N PHE A 216 -17.86 -5.37 -11.08
CA PHE A 216 -18.28 -5.15 -12.47
C PHE A 216 -19.65 -4.48 -12.57
N ASP A 217 -20.60 -4.82 -11.69
CA ASP A 217 -21.89 -4.16 -11.65
C ASP A 217 -21.74 -2.68 -11.25
N LYS A 218 -20.89 -2.35 -10.28
CA LYS A 218 -20.57 -0.95 -9.93
C LYS A 218 -19.96 -0.18 -11.10
N LEU A 219 -18.99 -0.79 -11.78
CA LEU A 219 -18.34 -0.22 -12.95
C LEU A 219 -19.33 -0.02 -14.11
N GLN A 220 -20.23 -0.98 -14.35
CA GLN A 220 -21.29 -0.86 -15.35
C GLN A 220 -22.27 0.27 -15.00
N GLN A 221 -22.65 0.41 -13.74
CA GLN A 221 -23.50 1.51 -13.26
C GLN A 221 -22.81 2.86 -13.47
N ALA A 222 -21.54 2.99 -13.09
CA ALA A 222 -20.76 4.20 -13.29
C ALA A 222 -20.67 4.60 -14.78
N ASN A 223 -20.45 3.62 -15.67
CA ASN A 223 -20.35 3.85 -17.11
C ASN A 223 -21.68 4.35 -17.73
N ARG A 224 -22.84 3.96 -17.17
CA ARG A 224 -24.16 4.37 -17.66
C ARG A 224 -24.51 5.82 -17.33
N ILE A 225 -23.96 6.39 -16.25
CA ILE A 225 -24.35 7.71 -15.73
C ILE A 225 -23.59 8.86 -16.46
N ASN A 226 -22.85 8.55 -17.54
CA ASN A 226 -21.82 9.41 -18.13
C ASN A 226 -20.77 9.78 -17.06
N ASP A 227 -19.70 8.97 -16.97
CA ASP A 227 -18.59 9.21 -16.04
C ASP A 227 -18.13 10.68 -16.11
N ASN A 228 -18.26 11.40 -15.00
CA ASN A 228 -17.79 12.77 -14.83
C ASN A 228 -16.26 12.85 -14.64
N GLY A 229 -15.53 11.77 -14.94
CA GLY A 229 -14.10 11.61 -14.74
C GLY A 229 -13.72 10.99 -13.40
N SER A 230 -14.69 10.60 -12.56
CA SER A 230 -14.45 10.01 -11.23
C SER A 230 -14.07 8.52 -11.28
N TRP A 231 -14.20 7.86 -12.43
CA TRP A 231 -13.82 6.46 -12.64
C TRP A 231 -12.71 6.26 -13.68
N PRO A 232 -11.49 6.81 -13.50
CA PRO A 232 -10.34 6.53 -14.35
C PRO A 232 -10.07 5.05 -14.58
N TYR A 233 -10.44 4.17 -13.62
CA TYR A 233 -10.32 2.72 -13.76
C TYR A 233 -10.97 2.17 -15.04
N LEU A 234 -12.12 2.72 -15.47
CA LEU A 234 -12.79 2.28 -16.71
C LEU A 234 -12.01 2.67 -17.98
N ARG A 235 -11.13 3.67 -17.89
CA ARG A 235 -10.30 4.10 -19.02
C ARG A 235 -9.10 3.17 -19.21
N SER A 236 -8.43 2.77 -18.13
CA SER A 236 -7.30 1.83 -18.16
C SER A 236 -7.74 0.37 -18.28
N HIS A 237 -8.92 0.02 -17.75
CA HIS A 237 -9.51 -1.33 -17.77
C HIS A 237 -10.92 -1.31 -18.40
N PRO A 238 -11.03 -1.25 -19.73
CA PRO A 238 -12.34 -1.18 -20.39
C PRO A 238 -13.23 -2.39 -20.05
N LEU A 239 -14.37 -2.12 -19.42
CA LEU A 239 -15.36 -3.15 -19.11
C LEU A 239 -16.20 -3.47 -20.33
N THR A 240 -16.29 -4.76 -20.68
CA THR A 240 -17.10 -5.24 -21.82
C THR A 240 -18.17 -6.22 -21.36
N THR A 241 -19.26 -6.34 -22.12
CA THR A 241 -20.32 -7.32 -21.84
C THR A 241 -19.79 -8.76 -21.80
N GLN A 242 -18.76 -9.07 -22.59
CA GLN A 242 -18.10 -10.37 -22.60
C GLN A 242 -17.38 -10.66 -21.28
N ARG A 243 -16.65 -9.69 -20.70
CA ARG A 243 -15.98 -9.86 -19.39
C ARG A 243 -17.00 -10.08 -18.29
N ILE A 244 -18.09 -9.30 -18.29
CA ILE A 244 -19.19 -9.45 -17.34
C ILE A 244 -19.81 -10.84 -17.43
N ALA A 245 -20.14 -11.28 -18.65
CA ALA A 245 -20.70 -12.61 -18.86
C ALA A 245 -19.73 -13.74 -18.47
N ASP A 246 -18.42 -13.59 -18.73
CA ASP A 246 -17.41 -14.57 -18.32
C ASP A 246 -17.37 -14.71 -16.79
N MET A 247 -17.31 -13.59 -16.05
CA MET A 247 -17.28 -13.65 -14.58
C MET A 247 -18.59 -14.16 -13.98
N GLN A 248 -19.74 -13.74 -14.52
CA GLN A 248 -21.05 -14.25 -14.09
C GLN A 248 -21.19 -15.76 -14.34
N SER A 249 -20.69 -16.27 -15.48
CA SER A 249 -20.77 -17.70 -15.80
C SER A 249 -19.92 -18.59 -14.90
N ARG A 250 -18.95 -18.01 -14.19
CA ARG A 250 -18.05 -18.71 -13.26
C ARG A 250 -18.61 -18.82 -11.85
N ILE A 251 -19.62 -18.02 -11.52
CA ILE A 251 -20.31 -18.13 -10.24
C ILE A 251 -21.17 -19.39 -10.29
N ALA A 252 -20.92 -20.31 -9.35
CA ALA A 252 -21.75 -21.51 -9.22
C ALA A 252 -23.21 -21.11 -8.96
N HIS A 253 -24.16 -21.86 -9.53
CA HIS A 253 -25.58 -21.58 -9.35
C HIS A 253 -26.00 -21.57 -7.87
N ASP A 254 -25.37 -22.44 -7.05
CA ASP A 254 -25.62 -22.55 -5.61
C ASP A 254 -24.61 -21.76 -4.77
N ALA A 255 -23.89 -20.80 -5.36
CA ALA A 255 -22.93 -20.00 -4.64
C ALA A 255 -23.63 -19.22 -3.50
N PRO A 256 -23.03 -19.16 -2.30
CA PRO A 256 -23.61 -18.42 -1.19
C PRO A 256 -23.77 -16.94 -1.55
N ARG A 257 -24.79 -16.31 -0.98
CA ARG A 257 -25.00 -14.87 -1.16
C ARG A 257 -23.79 -14.10 -0.65
N PRO A 258 -23.44 -12.96 -1.29
CA PRO A 258 -22.38 -12.08 -0.78
C PRO A 258 -22.62 -11.73 0.68
N ALA A 259 -21.57 -11.83 1.50
CA ALA A 259 -21.64 -11.45 2.90
C ALA A 259 -21.85 -9.93 3.03
N PRO A 260 -22.57 -9.46 4.06
CA PRO A 260 -22.65 -8.04 4.36
C PRO A 260 -21.25 -7.46 4.70
N PRO A 261 -21.06 -6.13 4.57
CA PRO A 261 -19.83 -5.48 5.01
C PRO A 261 -19.47 -5.83 6.45
N THR A 262 -18.22 -6.23 6.68
CA THR A 262 -17.68 -6.29 8.04
C THR A 262 -17.58 -4.88 8.62
N LEU A 263 -17.67 -4.76 9.95
CA LEU A 263 -17.51 -3.47 10.62
C LEU A 263 -16.12 -2.87 10.35
N GLU A 264 -15.08 -3.70 10.32
CA GLU A 264 -13.73 -3.28 9.94
C GLU A 264 -13.72 -2.64 8.55
N HIS A 265 -14.25 -3.30 7.52
CA HIS A 265 -14.28 -2.74 6.16
C HIS A 265 -15.05 -1.42 6.11
N ALA A 266 -16.21 -1.36 6.77
CA ALA A 266 -17.05 -0.17 6.84
C ALA A 266 -16.32 1.03 7.48
N MET A 267 -15.46 0.78 8.49
CA MET A 267 -14.61 1.80 9.11
C MET A 267 -13.42 2.20 8.22
N MET A 268 -12.80 1.26 7.50
CA MET A 268 -11.68 1.56 6.59
C MET A 268 -12.15 2.35 5.37
N ALA A 269 -13.33 2.05 4.84
CA ALA A 269 -13.97 2.88 3.82
C ALA A 269 -14.24 4.30 4.35
N ALA A 270 -14.71 4.45 5.59
CA ALA A 270 -14.89 5.75 6.23
C ALA A 270 -13.56 6.51 6.37
N ARG A 271 -12.50 5.83 6.81
CA ARG A 271 -11.15 6.39 6.93
C ARG A 271 -10.64 6.91 5.59
N ALA A 272 -10.72 6.09 4.54
CA ALA A 272 -10.32 6.48 3.19
C ALA A 272 -11.10 7.71 2.70
N ARG A 273 -12.41 7.75 2.93
CA ARG A 273 -13.27 8.89 2.56
C ARG A 273 -12.88 10.20 3.25
N VAL A 274 -12.47 10.16 4.52
CA VAL A 274 -12.02 11.36 5.24
C VAL A 274 -10.62 11.78 4.79
N LEU A 275 -9.71 10.82 4.60
CA LEU A 275 -8.31 11.09 4.27
C LEU A 275 -8.07 11.52 2.82
N MET A 276 -9.02 11.28 1.90
CA MET A 276 -9.00 11.86 0.54
C MET A 276 -9.36 13.36 0.49
N ARG A 277 -9.46 14.01 1.66
CA ARG A 277 -9.65 15.46 1.85
C ARG A 277 -10.81 16.02 1.02
N PRO A 278 -12.05 15.56 1.23
CA PRO A 278 -13.23 15.98 0.45
C PRO A 278 -13.55 17.48 0.53
N GLY A 279 -13.05 18.17 1.56
CA GLY A 279 -13.28 19.59 1.84
C GLY A 279 -13.92 19.79 3.21
N ILE A 280 -13.81 21.02 3.73
CA ILE A 280 -14.25 21.38 5.08
C ILE A 280 -15.75 21.15 5.27
N ASP A 281 -16.57 21.48 4.27
CA ASP A 281 -18.03 21.36 4.39
C ASP A 281 -18.49 19.90 4.44
N VAL A 282 -17.82 19.01 3.70
CA VAL A 282 -18.08 17.56 3.76
C VAL A 282 -17.69 17.01 5.13
N TRP A 283 -16.56 17.45 5.70
CA TRP A 283 -16.18 17.07 7.07
C TRP A 283 -17.19 17.54 8.11
N ARG A 284 -17.71 18.77 7.99
CA ARG A 284 -18.78 19.29 8.87
C ARG A 284 -20.06 18.46 8.73
N GLN A 285 -20.42 18.09 7.51
CA GLN A 285 -21.58 17.23 7.26
C GLN A 285 -21.42 15.85 7.91
N TRP A 286 -20.27 15.20 7.75
CA TRP A 286 -20.03 13.88 8.36
C TRP A 286 -19.93 13.94 9.89
N LEU A 287 -19.39 15.03 10.45
CA LEU A 287 -19.43 15.28 11.89
C LEU A 287 -20.86 15.39 12.43
N ALA A 288 -21.76 16.00 11.67
CA ALA A 288 -23.18 16.11 12.05
C ALA A 288 -23.97 14.81 11.83
N GLY A 289 -23.53 13.91 10.95
CA GLY A 289 -24.29 12.73 10.52
C GLY A 289 -24.83 11.82 11.65
N PRO A 290 -24.09 11.55 12.74
CA PRO A 290 -24.64 10.79 13.87
C PRO A 290 -25.78 11.47 14.65
N GLN A 291 -26.10 12.73 14.33
CA GLN A 291 -27.18 13.51 14.91
C GLN A 291 -28.44 13.49 14.03
N ASP A 292 -28.39 12.86 12.85
CA ASP A 292 -29.51 12.75 11.93
C ASP A 292 -30.71 12.04 12.58
N ALA A 293 -31.92 12.48 12.20
CA ALA A 293 -33.14 11.78 12.55
C ALA A 293 -33.10 10.32 12.02
N GLY A 294 -33.44 9.36 12.87
CA GLY A 294 -33.41 7.93 12.53
C GLY A 294 -32.02 7.28 12.53
N PHE A 295 -30.96 8.00 12.92
CA PHE A 295 -29.60 7.42 12.99
C PHE A 295 -29.55 6.16 13.88
N ALA A 296 -30.23 6.20 15.03
CA ALA A 296 -30.24 5.10 15.98
C ALA A 296 -30.78 3.78 15.41
N THR A 297 -31.67 3.84 14.41
CA THR A 297 -32.30 2.67 13.76
C THR A 297 -31.55 2.18 12.53
N ARG A 298 -30.48 2.88 12.09
CA ARG A 298 -29.66 2.43 10.95
C ARG A 298 -28.91 1.13 11.29
N PRO A 299 -28.61 0.27 10.29
CA PRO A 299 -27.79 -0.93 10.47
C PRO A 299 -26.46 -0.63 11.17
N GLN A 300 -25.94 -1.60 11.92
CA GLN A 300 -24.71 -1.43 12.70
C GLN A 300 -23.50 -0.99 11.86
N PRO A 301 -23.22 -1.55 10.66
CA PRO A 301 -22.12 -1.09 9.82
C PRO A 301 -22.26 0.38 9.40
N GLU A 302 -23.46 0.84 9.06
CA GLU A 302 -23.70 2.24 8.70
C GLU A 302 -23.48 3.19 9.88
N ARG A 303 -23.94 2.80 11.08
CA ARG A 303 -23.67 3.58 12.30
C ARG A 303 -22.18 3.64 12.61
N ALA A 304 -21.47 2.52 12.48
CA ALA A 304 -20.01 2.47 12.68
C ALA A 304 -19.27 3.36 11.67
N THR A 305 -19.61 3.31 10.39
CA THR A 305 -19.08 4.19 9.34
C THR A 305 -19.31 5.66 9.68
N ALA A 306 -20.53 6.03 10.07
CA ALA A 306 -20.86 7.42 10.39
C ALA A 306 -20.11 7.93 11.63
N TRP A 307 -20.03 7.14 12.71
CA TRP A 307 -19.27 7.52 13.89
C TRP A 307 -17.77 7.63 13.62
N TYR A 308 -17.21 6.72 12.83
CA TYR A 308 -15.80 6.75 12.42
C TYR A 308 -15.51 8.01 11.59
N ALA A 309 -16.33 8.26 10.56
CA ALA A 309 -16.20 9.44 9.73
C ALA A 309 -16.35 10.73 10.53
N ALA A 310 -17.30 10.79 11.48
CA ALA A 310 -17.49 11.93 12.36
C ALA A 310 -16.27 12.20 13.25
N ALA A 311 -15.73 11.17 13.92
CA ALA A 311 -14.57 11.30 14.79
C ALA A 311 -13.33 11.77 14.01
N LEU A 312 -13.03 11.14 12.88
CA LEU A 312 -11.87 11.53 12.07
C LEU A 312 -12.07 12.88 11.39
N SER A 313 -13.29 13.25 10.98
CA SER A 313 -13.59 14.58 10.44
C SER A 313 -13.42 15.68 11.49
N ALA A 314 -13.86 15.44 12.73
CA ALA A 314 -13.63 16.36 13.84
C ALA A 314 -12.12 16.53 14.12
N MET A 315 -11.32 15.47 14.00
CA MET A 315 -9.86 15.58 14.06
C MET A 315 -9.30 16.46 12.94
N GLN A 316 -9.77 16.31 11.69
CA GLN A 316 -9.34 17.18 10.58
C GLN A 316 -9.73 18.66 10.81
N LEU A 317 -10.83 18.90 11.51
CA LEU A 317 -11.30 20.23 11.91
C LEU A 317 -10.64 20.75 13.20
N SER A 318 -9.76 19.97 13.84
CA SER A 318 -9.18 20.26 15.16
C SER A 318 -10.21 20.47 16.29
N ASP A 319 -11.42 19.90 16.15
CA ASP A 319 -12.46 19.90 17.18
C ASP A 319 -12.32 18.65 18.05
N TRP A 320 -11.40 18.71 19.01
CA TRP A 320 -11.07 17.57 19.87
C TRP A 320 -12.23 17.14 20.78
N ALA A 321 -13.10 18.08 21.18
CA ALA A 321 -14.25 17.78 22.00
C ALA A 321 -15.29 16.97 21.21
N ALA A 322 -15.61 17.40 20.00
CA ALA A 322 -16.50 16.67 19.11
C ALA A 322 -15.90 15.32 18.68
N ALA A 323 -14.59 15.27 18.44
CA ALA A 323 -13.89 14.02 18.10
C ALA A 323 -13.99 12.97 19.22
N ARG A 324 -13.76 13.35 20.49
CA ARG A 324 -13.91 12.45 21.65
C ARG A 324 -15.36 11.98 21.82
N LYS A 325 -16.34 12.87 21.61
CA LYS A 325 -17.76 12.51 21.66
C LYS A 325 -18.11 11.49 20.57
N ALA A 326 -17.67 11.72 19.34
CA ALA A 326 -17.91 10.80 18.22
C ALA A 326 -17.19 9.46 18.42
N LEU A 327 -15.98 9.47 18.99
CA LEU A 327 -15.23 8.27 19.33
C LEU A 327 -15.96 7.40 20.36
N ALA A 328 -16.59 7.99 21.39
CA ALA A 328 -17.39 7.23 22.35
C ALA A 328 -18.59 6.54 21.66
N GLY A 329 -19.25 7.24 20.73
CA GLY A 329 -20.30 6.64 19.90
C GLY A 329 -19.78 5.50 19.01
N LEU A 330 -18.59 5.66 18.43
CA LEU A 330 -17.92 4.62 17.65
C LEU A 330 -17.63 3.37 18.51
N GLN A 331 -17.08 3.55 19.71
CA GLN A 331 -16.75 2.45 20.62
C GLN A 331 -18.00 1.64 21.00
N GLN A 332 -19.13 2.32 21.25
CA GLN A 332 -20.41 1.66 21.50
C GLN A 332 -20.91 0.90 20.26
N ALA A 333 -20.80 1.49 19.07
CA ALA A 333 -21.20 0.83 17.83
C ALA A 333 -20.31 -0.39 17.49
N ALA A 334 -19.05 -0.38 17.94
CA ALA A 334 -18.06 -1.43 17.72
C ALA A 334 -18.07 -2.54 18.78
N GLN A 335 -18.74 -2.35 19.93
CA GLN A 335 -18.58 -3.17 21.15
C GLN A 335 -18.72 -4.69 20.97
N SER A 336 -19.44 -5.15 19.95
CA SER A 336 -19.68 -6.58 19.69
C SER A 336 -18.65 -7.22 18.75
N ASP A 337 -17.67 -6.47 18.24
CA ASP A 337 -16.71 -6.91 17.24
C ASP A 337 -15.29 -6.48 17.64
N ALA A 338 -14.41 -7.45 17.87
CA ALA A 338 -13.05 -7.21 18.35
C ALA A 338 -12.17 -6.46 17.33
N ALA A 339 -12.35 -6.72 16.03
CA ALA A 339 -11.60 -6.04 14.98
C ALA A 339 -12.07 -4.57 14.89
N ALA A 340 -13.38 -4.34 14.93
CA ALA A 340 -13.96 -3.00 14.96
C ALA A 340 -13.51 -2.20 16.21
N LEU A 341 -13.48 -2.83 17.38
CA LEU A 341 -12.98 -2.22 18.61
C LEU A 341 -11.49 -1.87 18.52
N ARG A 342 -10.68 -2.72 17.90
CA ARG A 342 -9.28 -2.40 17.61
C ARG A 342 -9.17 -1.15 16.73
N GLN A 343 -9.97 -1.05 15.67
CA GLN A 343 -9.97 0.14 14.80
C GLN A 343 -10.41 1.41 15.54
N ALA A 344 -11.41 1.32 16.42
CA ALA A 344 -11.82 2.43 17.27
C ALA A 344 -10.72 2.85 18.25
N ARG A 345 -10.00 1.89 18.85
CA ARG A 345 -8.86 2.15 19.73
C ARG A 345 -7.71 2.85 19.00
N LEU A 346 -7.36 2.40 17.79
CA LEU A 346 -6.33 3.03 16.95
C LEU A 346 -6.70 4.48 16.63
N LEU A 347 -7.94 4.73 16.19
CA LEU A 347 -8.43 6.09 15.95
C LEU A 347 -8.39 6.95 17.23
N GLY A 348 -8.72 6.37 18.38
CA GLY A 348 -8.61 7.05 19.67
C GLY A 348 -7.17 7.41 20.05
N ALA A 349 -6.22 6.52 19.82
CA ALA A 349 -4.81 6.80 20.07
C ALA A 349 -4.28 7.91 19.15
N GLU A 350 -4.67 7.90 17.87
CA GLU A 350 -4.38 9.00 16.93
C GLU A 350 -4.99 10.33 17.38
N LEU A 351 -6.26 10.32 17.82
CA LEU A 351 -6.94 11.48 18.37
C LEU A 351 -6.19 12.05 19.58
N GLU A 352 -5.86 11.22 20.57
CA GLU A 352 -5.19 11.72 21.77
C GLU A 352 -3.76 12.18 21.49
N LEU A 353 -3.03 11.55 20.55
CA LEU A 353 -1.72 12.06 20.11
C LEU A 353 -1.83 13.43 19.45
N THR A 354 -2.75 13.58 18.50
CA THR A 354 -2.94 14.84 17.77
C THR A 354 -3.48 15.96 18.66
N ALA A 355 -4.26 15.62 19.68
CA ALA A 355 -4.74 16.55 20.71
C ALA A 355 -3.70 16.87 21.81
N GLY A 356 -2.46 16.37 21.72
CA GLY A 356 -1.39 16.64 22.68
C GLY A 356 -1.51 15.88 24.01
N ALA A 357 -2.21 14.75 24.03
CA ALA A 357 -2.43 13.89 25.20
C ALA A 357 -1.79 12.49 25.05
N PRO A 358 -0.45 12.38 24.91
CA PRO A 358 0.23 11.11 24.62
C PRO A 358 0.05 10.03 25.71
N LYS A 359 -0.17 10.41 26.98
CA LYS A 359 -0.49 9.44 28.06
C LYS A 359 -1.84 8.75 27.83
N ALA A 360 -2.84 9.50 27.36
CA ALA A 360 -4.16 8.94 27.06
C ALA A 360 -4.09 8.02 25.82
N ALA A 361 -3.27 8.38 24.83
CA ALA A 361 -2.99 7.52 23.69
C ALA A 361 -2.35 6.18 24.11
N LEU A 362 -1.35 6.20 25.00
CA LEU A 362 -0.74 4.97 25.53
C LEU A 362 -1.74 4.10 26.29
N ALA A 363 -2.56 4.70 27.15
CA ALA A 363 -3.58 3.96 27.88
C ALA A 363 -4.56 3.22 26.96
N LEU A 364 -4.92 3.83 25.82
CA LEU A 364 -5.73 3.17 24.80
C LEU A 364 -4.99 1.98 24.18
N LEU A 365 -3.71 2.15 23.82
CA LEU A 365 -2.88 1.11 23.20
C LEU A 365 -2.60 -0.06 24.16
N ASP A 366 -2.40 0.21 25.46
CA ASP A 366 -2.15 -0.79 26.51
C ASP A 366 -3.39 -1.62 26.86
N ALA A 367 -4.59 -1.07 26.64
CA ALA A 367 -5.85 -1.78 26.81
C ALA A 367 -6.13 -2.82 25.71
N ALA A 368 -5.19 -3.07 24.79
CA ALA A 368 -5.30 -4.13 23.80
C ALA A 368 -5.09 -5.50 24.46
N PRO A 369 -5.97 -6.49 24.22
CA PRO A 369 -5.75 -7.83 24.74
C PRO A 369 -4.43 -8.37 24.17
N GLU A 370 -3.51 -8.75 25.05
CA GLU A 370 -2.25 -9.38 24.64
C GLU A 370 -2.57 -10.60 23.76
N GLY A 371 -1.96 -10.66 22.58
CA GLY A 371 -2.09 -11.82 21.70
C GLY A 371 -1.67 -13.08 22.45
N LYS A 372 -2.48 -14.14 22.35
CA LYS A 372 -2.35 -15.41 23.10
C LYS A 372 -0.97 -16.10 23.01
N ASP A 373 -0.08 -15.65 22.14
CA ASP A 373 1.19 -16.31 21.85
C ASP A 373 2.44 -15.60 22.41
N GLY A 374 2.32 -14.47 23.12
CA GLY A 374 3.44 -13.82 23.85
C GLY A 374 4.70 -13.48 23.04
N ARG A 375 4.66 -13.66 21.70
CA ARG A 375 5.81 -13.62 20.77
C ARG A 375 5.51 -12.90 19.46
N ALA A 376 4.28 -12.50 19.19
CA ALA A 376 3.96 -11.72 18.00
C ALA A 376 4.49 -10.29 18.19
N ALA A 377 5.38 -9.84 17.29
CA ALA A 377 5.76 -8.43 17.22
C ALA A 377 4.51 -7.56 17.12
N SER A 378 4.47 -6.44 17.84
CA SER A 378 3.32 -5.52 17.80
C SER A 378 2.98 -5.15 16.35
N PRO A 379 1.69 -5.18 15.95
CA PRO A 379 1.31 -4.79 14.60
C PRO A 379 1.75 -3.35 14.29
N ARG A 380 1.92 -3.05 12.99
CA ARG A 380 2.56 -1.80 12.55
C ARG A 380 1.88 -0.55 13.13
N PRO A 381 0.55 -0.38 13.07
CA PRO A 381 -0.10 0.83 13.58
C PRO A 381 0.19 1.08 15.06
N GLU A 382 0.04 0.05 15.91
CA GLU A 382 0.31 0.15 17.34
C GLU A 382 1.78 0.45 17.63
N LEU A 383 2.71 -0.18 16.91
CA LEU A 383 4.13 0.06 17.07
C LEU A 383 4.47 1.54 16.80
N LEU A 384 3.97 2.09 15.70
CA LEU A 384 4.25 3.47 15.31
C LEU A 384 3.58 4.47 16.27
N LEU A 385 2.32 4.25 16.65
CA LEU A 385 1.60 5.12 17.59
C LEU A 385 2.22 5.08 18.99
N ARG A 386 2.64 3.91 19.49
CA ARG A 386 3.33 3.77 20.78
C ARG A 386 4.66 4.50 20.77
N ALA A 387 5.44 4.36 19.69
CA ALA A 387 6.69 5.09 19.52
C ALA A 387 6.48 6.61 19.54
N GLN A 388 5.50 7.12 18.80
CA GLN A 388 5.15 8.54 18.79
C GLN A 388 4.74 9.03 20.18
N ALA A 389 3.91 8.27 20.90
CA ALA A 389 3.48 8.63 22.24
C ALA A 389 4.64 8.71 23.25
N LEU A 390 5.53 7.71 23.23
CA LEU A 390 6.68 7.68 24.12
C LEU A 390 7.74 8.73 23.77
N LEU A 391 7.93 9.04 22.48
CA LEU A 391 8.76 10.15 22.02
C LEU A 391 8.24 11.48 22.55
N ALA A 392 6.92 11.72 22.44
CA ALA A 392 6.29 12.93 22.97
C ALA A 392 6.40 13.05 24.50
N LEU A 393 6.56 11.94 25.22
CA LEU A 393 6.73 11.90 26.67
C LEU A 393 8.18 11.99 27.13
N GLY A 394 9.16 11.90 26.22
CA GLY A 394 10.55 11.81 26.63
C GLY A 394 10.92 10.45 27.23
N ASP A 395 10.20 9.36 26.89
CA ASP A 395 10.42 8.00 27.44
C ASP A 395 10.47 6.90 26.35
N ALA A 396 11.08 7.20 25.19
CA ALA A 396 11.06 6.30 24.04
C ALA A 396 12.18 5.26 24.02
N ALA A 397 13.00 5.17 25.08
CA ALA A 397 14.17 4.27 25.11
C ALA A 397 13.79 2.81 24.84
N ALA A 398 12.67 2.35 25.40
CA ALA A 398 12.15 1.00 25.22
C ALA A 398 11.75 0.69 23.76
N MET A 399 11.54 1.70 22.92
CA MET A 399 11.11 1.52 21.53
C MET A 399 12.25 1.22 20.56
N ALA A 400 13.50 1.39 20.98
CA ALA A 400 14.66 1.09 20.15
C ALA A 400 14.68 -0.35 19.64
N GLY A 401 14.49 -1.33 20.54
CA GLY A 401 14.47 -2.76 20.19
C GLY A 401 13.35 -3.12 19.21
N PRO A 402 12.07 -2.85 19.55
CA PRO A 402 10.94 -3.12 18.67
C PRO A 402 11.06 -2.46 17.28
N LEU A 403 11.48 -1.20 17.21
CA LEU A 403 11.66 -0.50 15.93
C LEU A 403 12.83 -1.08 15.14
N GLN A 404 13.94 -1.45 15.79
CA GLN A 404 15.06 -2.10 15.12
C GLN A 404 14.68 -3.49 14.56
N THR A 405 13.88 -4.27 15.30
CA THR A 405 13.32 -5.53 14.79
C THR A 405 12.43 -5.27 13.57
N ARG A 406 11.58 -4.23 13.63
CA ARG A 406 10.71 -3.84 12.52
C ARG A 406 11.52 -3.45 11.27
N THR A 407 12.51 -2.57 11.40
CA THR A 407 13.32 -2.12 10.26
C THR A 407 14.25 -3.19 9.72
N THR A 408 14.58 -4.21 10.52
CA THR A 408 15.35 -5.38 10.04
C THR A 408 14.47 -6.31 9.20
N THR A 409 13.23 -6.54 9.65
CA THR A 409 12.28 -7.43 8.96
C THR A 409 11.53 -6.75 7.81
N HIS A 410 11.41 -5.42 7.87
CA HIS A 410 10.72 -4.57 6.91
C HIS A 410 11.61 -3.36 6.57
N PRO A 411 12.73 -3.55 5.85
CA PRO A 411 13.73 -2.50 5.61
C PRO A 411 13.20 -1.31 4.80
N ARG A 412 12.05 -1.45 4.15
CA ARG A 412 11.39 -0.38 3.39
C ARG A 412 10.33 0.39 4.19
N ASP A 413 10.16 0.08 5.47
CA ASP A 413 9.27 0.85 6.36
C ASP A 413 9.92 2.17 6.77
N ALA A 414 9.80 3.18 5.92
CA ALA A 414 10.44 4.47 6.10
C ALA A 414 9.99 5.20 7.37
N ALA A 415 8.72 5.05 7.78
CA ALA A 415 8.18 5.62 9.01
C ALA A 415 8.81 4.96 10.25
N ALA A 416 9.00 3.64 10.26
CA ALA A 416 9.69 2.95 11.35
C ALA A 416 11.15 3.42 11.48
N TRP A 417 11.88 3.58 10.36
CA TRP A 417 13.23 4.16 10.36
C TRP A 417 13.26 5.59 10.92
N GLN A 418 12.29 6.42 10.54
CA GLN A 418 12.20 7.81 11.00
C GLN A 418 11.89 7.91 12.50
N LEU A 419 11.06 7.02 13.05
CA LEU A 419 10.82 6.95 14.49
C LEU A 419 12.05 6.40 15.23
N LEU A 420 12.73 5.40 14.67
CA LEU A 420 13.96 4.85 15.24
C LEU A 420 15.06 5.93 15.34
N ALA A 421 15.18 6.78 14.31
CA ALA A 421 16.08 7.92 14.34
C ALA A 421 15.79 8.88 15.50
N GLN A 422 14.52 9.24 15.69
CA GLN A 422 14.09 10.11 16.80
C GLN A 422 14.35 9.47 18.17
N VAL A 423 14.11 8.16 18.29
CA VAL A 423 14.38 7.40 19.52
C VAL A 423 15.87 7.43 19.86
N TRP A 424 16.75 7.26 18.87
CA TRP A 424 18.19 7.36 19.07
C TRP A 424 18.65 8.77 19.40
N GLN A 425 18.06 9.78 18.76
CA GLN A 425 18.37 11.18 19.04
C GLN A 425 18.04 11.53 20.49
N GLN A 426 16.88 11.10 20.98
CA GLN A 426 16.46 11.32 22.37
C GLN A 426 17.36 10.61 23.38
N GLN A 427 17.97 9.48 23.00
CA GLN A 427 18.96 8.75 23.81
C GLN A 427 20.39 9.30 23.68
N GLY A 428 20.60 10.38 22.92
CA GLY A 428 21.94 10.95 22.68
C GLY A 428 22.83 10.11 21.75
N GLN A 429 22.26 9.14 21.02
CA GLN A 429 22.99 8.26 20.11
C GLN A 429 23.03 8.83 18.69
N GLY A 430 23.73 9.95 18.51
CA GLY A 430 23.70 10.76 17.27
C GLY A 430 24.08 10.01 15.99
N LEU A 431 25.10 9.13 16.02
CA LEU A 431 25.47 8.34 14.83
C LEU A 431 24.39 7.36 14.41
N ARG A 432 23.75 6.68 15.37
CA ARG A 432 22.64 5.78 15.11
C ARG A 432 21.41 6.52 14.62
N ALA A 433 21.16 7.73 15.15
CA ALA A 433 20.08 8.59 14.71
C ALA A 433 20.27 8.98 13.23
N ILE A 434 21.43 9.55 12.86
CA ILE A 434 21.72 9.97 11.48
C ILE A 434 21.70 8.78 10.51
N ARG A 435 22.23 7.62 10.92
CA ARG A 435 22.14 6.39 10.11
C ARG A 435 20.68 6.02 9.86
N ALA A 436 19.82 6.00 10.88
CA ALA A 436 18.41 5.68 10.73
C ALA A 436 17.67 6.71 9.87
N GLU A 437 18.02 8.01 9.95
CA GLU A 437 17.52 9.04 9.02
C GLU A 437 17.90 8.72 7.57
N ALA A 438 19.15 8.35 7.33
CA ALA A 438 19.65 8.01 6.00
C ALA A 438 18.93 6.77 5.43
N GLU A 439 18.75 5.72 6.23
CA GLU A 439 18.01 4.52 5.82
C GLU A 439 16.51 4.81 5.56
N SER A 440 15.91 5.78 6.27
CA SER A 440 14.55 6.25 5.97
C SER A 440 14.44 6.85 4.56
N GLN A 441 15.50 7.54 4.09
CA GLN A 441 15.56 8.05 2.71
C GLN A 441 15.81 6.93 1.70
N VAL A 442 16.66 5.95 2.03
CA VAL A 442 16.86 4.74 1.22
C VAL A 442 15.55 3.96 1.04
N ALA A 443 14.74 3.83 2.10
CA ALA A 443 13.44 3.17 2.07
C ALA A 443 12.45 3.86 1.11
N ARG A 444 12.53 5.19 0.97
CA ARG A 444 11.77 5.98 -0.01
C ARG A 444 12.45 6.10 -1.38
N GLN A 445 13.58 5.41 -1.56
CA GLN A 445 14.41 5.46 -2.76
C GLN A 445 14.93 6.87 -3.11
N ASP A 446 15.02 7.77 -2.12
CA ASP A 446 15.70 9.06 -2.28
C ASP A 446 17.19 8.92 -1.95
N TYR A 447 17.93 8.32 -2.89
CA TYR A 447 19.34 8.02 -2.69
C TYR A 447 20.23 9.27 -2.59
N ALA A 448 19.81 10.39 -3.19
CA ALA A 448 20.53 11.66 -3.05
C ALA A 448 20.43 12.16 -1.61
N ALA A 449 19.22 12.27 -1.06
CA ALA A 449 19.03 12.65 0.33
C ALA A 449 19.68 11.67 1.32
N ALA A 450 19.66 10.36 1.00
CA ALA A 450 20.33 9.35 1.81
C ALA A 450 21.86 9.54 1.84
N VAL A 451 22.50 9.79 0.70
CA VAL A 451 23.94 10.07 0.60
C VAL A 451 24.32 11.28 1.45
N ASP A 452 23.55 12.36 1.37
CA ASP A 452 23.81 13.57 2.16
C ASP A 452 23.76 13.28 3.67
N ARG A 453 22.77 12.48 4.11
CA ARG A 453 22.65 12.06 5.52
C ARG A 453 23.79 11.14 5.94
N PHE A 454 24.19 10.17 5.12
CA PHE A 454 25.33 9.30 5.43
C PHE A 454 26.65 10.09 5.51
N LYS A 455 26.87 11.07 4.62
CA LYS A 455 28.04 11.98 4.69
C LYS A 455 28.05 12.80 5.97
N ALA A 456 26.89 13.35 6.37
CA ALA A 456 26.77 14.01 7.67
C ALA A 456 27.09 13.06 8.84
N GLY A 457 26.72 11.79 8.73
CA GLY A 457 27.09 10.73 9.68
C GLY A 457 28.59 10.47 9.74
N GLN A 458 29.28 10.43 8.59
CA GLN A 458 30.74 10.32 8.53
C GLN A 458 31.43 11.51 9.19
N ASP A 459 30.96 12.72 8.91
CA ASP A 459 31.52 13.94 9.49
C ASP A 459 31.30 14.00 11.01
N LEU A 460 30.15 13.52 11.49
CA LEU A 460 29.90 13.35 12.92
C LEU A 460 30.85 12.31 13.51
N ALA A 461 31.04 11.17 12.85
CA ALA A 461 31.90 10.08 13.30
C ALA A 461 33.35 10.52 13.48
N ARG A 462 33.87 11.36 12.57
CA ARG A 462 35.22 11.93 12.67
C ARG A 462 35.41 12.87 13.86
N ARG A 463 34.32 13.50 14.33
CA ARG A 463 34.35 14.42 15.47
C ARG A 463 34.17 13.68 16.80
N SER A 464 33.48 12.53 16.79
CA SER A 464 33.26 11.67 17.94
C SER A 464 34.40 10.65 18.09
N GLY A 465 35.28 10.82 19.10
CA GLY A 465 36.43 9.94 19.34
C GLY A 465 36.15 8.67 20.17
N GLY A 466 34.89 8.23 20.29
CA GLY A 466 34.48 7.14 21.18
C GLY A 466 34.69 5.74 20.59
N ALA A 467 35.13 4.77 21.40
CA ALA A 467 35.31 3.39 20.95
C ALA A 467 34.01 2.68 20.53
N ALA A 468 32.87 3.07 21.13
CA ALA A 468 31.54 2.56 20.76
C ALA A 468 31.06 3.05 19.38
N ASP A 469 31.68 4.11 18.85
CA ASP A 469 31.29 4.76 17.60
C ASP A 469 31.93 4.11 16.37
N TYR A 470 33.00 3.30 16.54
CA TYR A 470 33.70 2.66 15.42
C TYR A 470 32.82 1.70 14.61
N VAL A 471 31.95 0.93 15.29
CA VAL A 471 31.06 -0.02 14.60
C VAL A 471 30.03 0.74 13.76
N GLU A 472 29.39 1.76 14.32
CA GLU A 472 28.40 2.55 13.58
C GLU A 472 29.04 3.36 12.46
N ALA A 473 30.23 3.93 12.68
CA ALA A 473 31.00 4.61 11.64
C ALA A 473 31.32 3.67 10.46
N SER A 474 31.77 2.44 10.76
CA SER A 474 32.04 1.42 9.73
C SER A 474 30.78 1.03 8.94
N ILE A 475 29.63 0.93 9.63
CA ILE A 475 28.36 0.67 8.97
C ILE A 475 27.96 1.84 8.07
N ILE A 476 28.06 3.08 8.56
CA ILE A 476 27.81 4.30 7.78
C ILE A 476 28.69 4.34 6.53
N ASP A 477 29.99 4.06 6.65
CA ASP A 477 30.93 4.04 5.52
C ASP A 477 30.57 2.98 4.47
N THR A 478 30.15 1.79 4.93
CA THR A 478 29.76 0.69 4.05
C THR A 478 28.44 1.00 3.35
N ARG A 479 27.45 1.51 4.09
CA ARG A 479 26.15 1.89 3.54
C ARG A 479 26.24 3.09 2.60
N LEU A 480 27.06 4.09 2.91
CA LEU A 480 27.31 5.22 2.01
C LEU A 480 27.81 4.72 0.65
N ARG A 481 28.84 3.87 0.63
CA ARG A 481 29.38 3.31 -0.62
C ARG A 481 28.34 2.55 -1.43
N ALA A 482 27.50 1.77 -0.75
CA ALA A 482 26.40 1.03 -1.40
C ALA A 482 25.36 1.99 -2.00
N VAL A 483 24.94 3.01 -1.25
CA VAL A 483 23.93 3.97 -1.73
C VAL A 483 24.48 4.92 -2.80
N GLU A 484 25.76 5.28 -2.74
CA GLU A 484 26.43 5.98 -3.84
C GLU A 484 26.46 5.14 -5.13
N SER A 485 26.59 3.81 -5.03
CA SER A 485 26.45 2.93 -6.19
C SER A 485 25.04 3.02 -6.77
N LEU A 486 24.01 2.90 -5.92
CA LEU A 486 22.61 3.02 -6.34
C LEU A 486 22.31 4.40 -6.97
N LEU A 487 22.88 5.47 -6.42
CA LEU A 487 22.75 6.82 -6.97
C LEU A 487 23.46 6.97 -8.33
N ARG A 488 24.65 6.39 -8.50
CA ARG A 488 25.36 6.37 -9.79
C ARG A 488 24.59 5.57 -10.83
N GLU A 489 24.06 4.41 -10.45
CA GLU A 489 23.18 3.61 -11.32
C GLU A 489 21.95 4.42 -11.74
N GLN A 490 21.29 5.09 -10.78
CA GLN A 490 20.17 5.97 -11.05
C GLN A 490 20.53 7.14 -11.99
N ALA A 491 21.73 7.71 -11.87
CA ALA A 491 22.19 8.81 -12.72
C ALA A 491 22.52 8.33 -14.14
N ALA A 492 23.07 7.13 -14.30
CA ALA A 492 23.35 6.52 -15.60
C ALA A 492 22.07 6.09 -16.35
N GLU A 493 20.95 5.98 -15.64
CA GLU A 493 19.63 5.67 -16.17
C GLU A 493 18.81 6.90 -16.58
N ARG A 494 19.32 8.13 -16.39
CA ARG A 494 18.74 9.38 -16.89
C ARG A 494 19.31 9.72 -18.26
#